data_AF-A0A395LVS6-F1
#
_entry.id   AF-A0A395LVS6-F1
#
_cell.length_a   1.000
_cell.length_b   1.000
_cell.length_c   1.000
_cell.angle_alpha   90.00
_cell.angle_beta   90.00
_cell.angle_gamma   90.00
#
_symmetry.space_group_name_H-M   'P 1'
#
loop_
_entity.id
_entity.type
_entity.pdbx_description
1 polymer ?
#
loop_
_entity_poly.entity_id
_entity_poly.type
_entity_poly.pdbx_seq_one_letter_code
_entity_poly.pdbx_strand_id
1 'polypeptide(L)'
;MYSLLLLLHVSCFALWFGAVAASALVIRTLQPRLTNASSGAHDAELLRAYIRQEVKLVDVAFFGVFVTGILLAQFFVGWSVWSFVKLSLYMVQFLATMFYIRQYIRPLTYPCSLLQYRKWYGVFAIAFTFFLLTLSWTYFGR
;
A
#
# COMPACT_ATOMS: atom_id res chain seq x y z
N MET A 1 -10.26 1.16 -26.98
CA MET A 1 -9.76 0.12 -26.04
C MET A 1 -8.55 0.60 -25.23
N TYR A 2 -7.49 1.11 -25.86
CA TYR A 2 -6.32 1.65 -25.15
C TYR A 2 -6.67 2.62 -24.02
N SER A 3 -7.43 3.69 -24.32
CA SER A 3 -7.76 4.73 -23.32
C SER A 3 -8.58 4.20 -22.14
N LEU A 4 -9.43 3.20 -22.36
CA LEU A 4 -10.19 2.55 -21.29
C LEU A 4 -9.26 1.74 -20.37
N LEU A 5 -8.35 0.96 -20.97
CA LEU A 5 -7.40 0.16 -20.22
C LEU A 5 -6.41 1.04 -19.44
N LEU A 6 -5.97 2.15 -20.05
CA LEU A 6 -5.15 3.16 -19.39
C LEU A 6 -5.89 3.82 -18.22
N LEU A 7 -7.17 4.20 -18.41
CA LEU A 7 -7.99 4.77 -17.34
C LEU A 7 -8.14 3.79 -16.18
N LEU A 8 -8.40 2.51 -16.46
CA LEU A 8 -8.49 1.48 -15.43
C LEU A 8 -7.16 1.33 -14.69
N HIS A 9 -6.04 1.28 -15.41
CA HIS A 9 -4.71 1.19 -14.81
C HIS A 9 -4.43 2.35 -13.85
N VAL A 10 -4.65 3.58 -14.31
CA VAL A 10 -4.43 4.80 -13.52
C VAL A 10 -5.40 4.86 -12.33
N SER A 11 -6.65 4.45 -12.52
CA SER A 11 -7.65 4.42 -11.44
C SER A 11 -7.30 3.41 -10.36
N CYS A 12 -6.89 2.20 -10.74
CA CYS A 12 -6.40 1.18 -9.81
C CYS A 12 -5.16 1.68 -9.06
N PHE A 13 -4.24 2.35 -9.75
CA PHE A 13 -3.04 2.91 -9.13
C PHE A 13 -3.38 4.00 -8.11
N ALA A 14 -4.28 4.91 -8.48
CA ALA A 14 -4.76 5.98 -7.60
C ALA A 14 -5.52 5.42 -6.38
N LEU A 15 -6.35 4.40 -6.56
CA LEU A 15 -7.06 3.73 -5.47
C LEU A 15 -6.09 3.02 -4.52
N TRP A 16 -5.11 2.30 -5.05
CA TRP A 16 -4.11 1.61 -4.24
C TRP A 16 -3.34 2.60 -3.37
N PHE A 17 -2.81 3.67 -3.98
CA PHE A 17 -2.04 4.66 -3.24
C PHE A 17 -2.90 5.51 -2.29
N GLY A 18 -4.09 5.90 -2.75
CA GLY A 18 -5.04 6.66 -1.95
C GLY A 18 -5.46 5.92 -0.69
N ALA A 19 -5.65 4.59 -0.78
CA ALA A 19 -5.91 3.75 0.37
C ALA A 19 -4.74 3.79 1.37
N VAL A 20 -3.50 3.58 0.91
CA VAL A 20 -2.30 3.64 1.76
C VAL A 20 -2.19 5.00 2.48
N ALA A 21 -2.44 6.10 1.76
CA ALA A 21 -2.41 7.44 2.34
C ALA A 21 -3.52 7.65 3.38
N ALA A 22 -4.74 7.20 3.09
CA ALA A 22 -5.86 7.25 4.02
C ALA A 22 -5.55 6.46 5.31
N SER A 23 -4.96 5.28 5.17
CA SER A 23 -4.57 4.42 6.29
C SER A 23 -3.51 5.07 7.18
N ALA A 24 -2.55 5.78 6.60
CA ALA A 24 -1.57 6.55 7.37
C ALA A 24 -2.24 7.59 8.27
N LEU A 25 -3.30 8.25 7.78
CA LEU A 25 -4.10 9.19 8.56
C LEU A 25 -4.90 8.48 9.65
N VAL A 26 -5.59 7.38 9.32
CA VAL A 26 -6.37 6.59 10.28
C VAL A 26 -5.48 6.10 11.42
N ILE A 27 -4.34 5.49 11.12
CA ILE A 27 -3.35 5.09 12.12
C ILE A 27 -2.95 6.28 12.99
N ARG A 28 -2.58 7.42 12.38
CA ARG A 28 -2.20 8.60 13.16
C ARG A 28 -3.31 9.06 14.12
N THR A 29 -4.56 9.03 13.68
CA THR A 29 -5.72 9.42 14.50
C THR A 29 -6.00 8.44 15.64
N LEU A 30 -5.75 7.15 15.44
CA LEU A 30 -5.99 6.12 16.44
C LEU A 30 -4.83 5.97 17.43
N GLN A 31 -3.64 6.48 17.14
CA GLN A 31 -2.46 6.40 18.02
C GLN A 31 -2.76 6.71 19.50
N PRO A 32 -3.28 7.89 19.88
CA PRO A 32 -3.47 8.21 21.30
C PRO A 32 -4.43 7.25 22.01
N ARG A 33 -5.41 6.71 21.26
CA ARG A 33 -6.44 5.80 21.78
C ARG A 33 -5.93 4.37 21.95
N LEU A 34 -5.02 3.96 21.07
CA LEU A 34 -4.43 2.62 21.05
C LEU A 34 -3.17 2.49 21.91
N THR A 35 -2.59 3.61 22.34
CA THR A 35 -1.47 3.64 23.30
C THR A 35 -1.90 3.86 24.74
N ASN A 36 -3.19 4.13 24.99
CA ASN A 36 -3.73 4.34 26.33
C ASN A 36 -4.39 3.05 26.87
N ALA A 37 -4.06 2.69 28.11
CA ALA A 37 -4.52 1.48 28.76
C ALA A 37 -6.05 1.45 29.00
N SER A 38 -6.69 2.61 29.15
CA SER A 38 -8.11 2.73 29.49
C SER A 38 -9.07 2.59 28.31
N SER A 39 -8.60 2.73 27.06
CA SER A 39 -9.43 2.73 25.84
C SER A 39 -9.07 1.64 24.82
N GLY A 40 -7.98 0.90 25.06
CA GLY A 40 -7.32 0.11 24.03
C GLY A 40 -8.11 -1.06 23.43
N ALA A 41 -9.06 -1.67 24.15
CA ALA A 41 -9.70 -2.91 23.69
C ALA A 41 -10.69 -2.69 22.53
N HIS A 42 -11.60 -1.71 22.64
CA HIS A 42 -12.60 -1.43 21.61
C HIS A 42 -11.98 -0.84 20.34
N ASP A 43 -11.03 0.08 20.51
CA ASP A 43 -10.36 0.73 19.39
C ASP A 43 -9.41 -0.22 18.62
N ALA A 44 -8.90 -1.26 19.29
CA ALA A 44 -8.12 -2.31 18.63
C ALA A 44 -8.98 -3.20 17.73
N GLU A 45 -10.24 -3.46 18.11
CA GLU A 45 -11.18 -4.19 17.26
C GLU A 45 -11.55 -3.36 16.03
N LEU A 46 -11.84 -2.06 16.21
CA LEU A 46 -12.08 -1.13 15.12
C LEU A 46 -10.90 -1.07 14.15
N LEU A 47 -9.67 -1.00 14.67
CA LEU A 47 -8.47 -1.03 13.84
C LEU A 47 -8.37 -2.34 13.03
N ARG A 48 -8.62 -3.49 13.67
CA ARG A 48 -8.57 -4.80 12.98
C ARG A 48 -9.64 -4.92 11.90
N ALA A 49 -10.85 -4.40 12.16
CA ALA A 49 -11.92 -4.37 11.18
C ALA A 49 -11.55 -3.47 9.98
N TYR A 50 -11.01 -2.28 10.26
CA TYR A 50 -10.52 -1.35 9.24
C TYR A 50 -9.44 -2.00 8.37
N ILE A 51 -8.37 -2.55 8.97
CA ILE A 51 -7.28 -3.21 8.22
C ILE A 51 -7.82 -4.35 7.35
N ARG A 52 -8.79 -5.14 7.84
CA ARG A 52 -9.36 -6.25 7.07
C ARG A 52 -10.09 -5.76 5.81
N GLN A 53 -10.77 -4.62 5.90
CA GLN A 53 -11.44 -4.02 4.75
C GLN A 53 -10.43 -3.36 3.80
N GLU A 54 -9.48 -2.62 4.37
CA GLU A 54 -8.41 -1.96 3.64
C GLU A 54 -7.59 -2.95 2.82
N VAL A 55 -7.14 -4.05 3.42
CA VAL A 55 -6.33 -5.09 2.74
C VAL A 55 -7.07 -5.62 1.51
N LYS A 56 -8.38 -5.87 1.59
CA LYS A 56 -9.16 -6.32 0.44
C LYS A 56 -9.17 -5.29 -0.70
N LEU A 57 -9.38 -4.02 -0.36
CA LEU A 57 -9.39 -2.94 -1.36
C LEU A 57 -8.00 -2.75 -1.99
N VAL A 58 -6.95 -2.75 -1.15
CA VAL A 58 -5.56 -2.63 -1.57
C VAL A 58 -5.14 -3.78 -2.47
N ASP A 59 -5.51 -5.02 -2.11
CA ASP A 59 -5.21 -6.22 -2.92
C ASP A 59 -5.88 -6.14 -4.28
N VAL A 60 -7.19 -5.81 -4.33
CA VAL A 60 -7.93 -5.66 -5.59
C VAL A 60 -7.34 -4.55 -6.45
N ALA A 61 -7.04 -3.39 -5.86
CA ALA A 61 -6.44 -2.27 -6.58
C ALA A 61 -5.05 -2.62 -7.12
N PHE A 62 -4.20 -3.27 -6.32
CA PHE A 62 -2.88 -3.73 -6.73
C PHE A 62 -2.94 -4.76 -7.87
N PHE A 63 -3.78 -5.80 -7.75
CA PHE A 63 -3.99 -6.76 -8.82
C PHE A 63 -4.54 -6.08 -10.08
N GLY A 64 -5.42 -5.09 -9.92
CA GLY A 64 -5.90 -4.24 -10.99
C GLY A 64 -4.76 -3.54 -11.73
N VAL A 65 -3.85 -2.85 -11.01
CA VAL A 65 -2.65 -2.22 -11.58
C VAL A 65 -1.81 -3.24 -12.33
N PHE A 66 -1.54 -4.40 -11.71
CA PHE A 66 -0.71 -5.44 -12.28
C PHE A 66 -1.28 -6.00 -13.59
N VAL A 67 -2.53 -6.44 -13.57
CA VAL A 67 -3.19 -7.04 -14.74
C VAL A 67 -3.34 -6.03 -15.85
N THR A 68 -3.85 -4.83 -15.56
CA THR A 68 -4.02 -3.78 -16.58
C THR A 68 -2.68 -3.31 -17.15
N GLY A 69 -1.61 -3.27 -16.34
CA GLY A 69 -0.26 -2.94 -16.80
C GLY A 69 0.30 -3.98 -17.76
N ILE A 70 0.12 -5.27 -17.45
CA ILE A 70 0.50 -6.38 -18.34
C ILE A 70 -0.28 -6.32 -19.65
N LEU A 71 -1.60 -6.10 -19.59
CA LEU A 71 -2.43 -5.98 -20.80
C LEU A 71 -2.01 -4.77 -21.66
N LEU A 72 -1.67 -3.64 -21.04
CA LEU A 72 -1.14 -2.47 -21.76
C LEU A 72 0.17 -2.79 -22.46
N ALA A 73 1.10 -3.45 -21.78
CA ALA A 73 2.38 -3.86 -22.36
C ALA A 73 2.19 -4.88 -23.50
N GLN A 74 1.31 -5.87 -23.31
CA GLN A 74 1.11 -6.94 -24.28
C GLN A 74 0.43 -6.47 -25.57
N PHE A 75 -0.56 -5.57 -25.48
CA PHE A 75 -1.43 -5.25 -26.62
C PHE A 75 -1.24 -3.86 -27.22
N PHE A 76 -0.59 -2.92 -26.50
CA PHE A 76 -0.57 -1.51 -26.95
C PHE A 76 0.80 -0.84 -26.87
N VAL A 77 1.54 -1.04 -25.78
CA VAL A 77 2.78 -0.29 -25.48
C VAL A 77 4.04 -1.09 -25.79
N GLY A 78 3.95 -2.42 -25.78
CA GLY A 78 5.09 -3.32 -25.92
C GLY A 78 5.83 -3.57 -24.60
N TRP A 79 6.60 -4.65 -24.60
CA TRP A 79 7.53 -4.97 -23.51
C TRP A 79 8.85 -4.25 -23.74
N SER A 80 9.31 -3.53 -22.73
CA SER A 80 10.61 -2.88 -22.71
C SER A 80 11.28 -3.19 -21.37
N VAL A 81 12.60 -2.98 -21.28
CA VAL A 81 13.33 -3.02 -20.01
C VAL A 81 12.62 -2.14 -18.97
N TRP A 82 12.09 -0.99 -19.37
CA TRP A 82 11.31 -0.09 -18.52
C TRP A 82 10.03 -0.71 -17.97
N SER A 83 9.30 -1.47 -18.79
CA SER A 83 8.10 -2.20 -18.36
C SER A 83 8.45 -3.25 -17.31
N PHE A 84 9.56 -3.97 -17.47
CA PHE A 84 10.04 -4.96 -16.50
C PHE A 84 10.49 -4.34 -15.18
N VAL A 85 11.17 -3.19 -15.22
CA VAL A 85 11.59 -2.49 -14.00
C VAL A 85 10.37 -2.01 -13.21
N LYS A 86 9.38 -1.39 -13.87
CA LYS A 86 8.14 -0.97 -13.19
C LYS A 86 7.39 -2.14 -12.55
N LEU A 87 7.27 -3.25 -13.28
CA LEU A 87 6.61 -4.45 -12.76
C LEU A 87 7.36 -5.01 -11.54
N SER A 88 8.69 -5.07 -11.62
CA SER A 88 9.54 -5.51 -10.52
C SER A 88 9.41 -4.59 -9.30
N LEU A 89 9.38 -3.27 -9.48
CA LEU A 89 9.18 -2.32 -8.38
C LEU A 89 7.85 -2.54 -7.67
N TYR A 90 6.76 -2.77 -8.39
CA TYR A 90 5.46 -3.10 -7.80
C TYR A 90 5.50 -4.40 -6.99
N MET A 91 6.13 -5.44 -7.52
CA MET A 91 6.29 -6.72 -6.80
C MET A 91 7.13 -6.55 -5.54
N VAL A 92 8.27 -5.86 -5.64
CA VAL A 92 9.16 -5.62 -4.49
C VAL A 92 8.45 -4.79 -3.43
N GLN A 93 7.72 -3.74 -3.82
CA GLN A 93 6.92 -2.94 -2.89
C GLN A 93 5.90 -3.80 -2.14
N PHE A 94 5.14 -4.63 -2.86
CA PHE A 94 4.14 -5.52 -2.26
C PHE A 94 4.78 -6.50 -1.28
N LEU A 95 5.84 -7.19 -1.71
CA LEU A 95 6.56 -8.16 -0.87
C LEU A 95 7.18 -7.50 0.37
N ALA A 96 7.83 -6.35 0.22
CA ALA A 96 8.43 -5.60 1.33
C ALA A 96 7.36 -5.17 2.35
N THR A 97 6.21 -4.68 1.87
CA THR A 97 5.09 -4.27 2.71
C THR A 97 4.50 -5.47 3.46
N MET A 98 4.22 -6.58 2.78
CA MET A 98 3.68 -7.79 3.40
C MET A 98 4.66 -8.40 4.41
N PHE A 99 5.95 -8.45 4.08
CA PHE A 99 6.99 -8.92 4.97
C PHE A 99 7.06 -8.06 6.24
N TYR A 100 7.08 -6.74 6.09
CA TYR A 100 7.13 -5.81 7.22
C TYR A 100 5.88 -5.96 8.11
N ILE A 101 4.69 -6.02 7.52
CA ILE A 101 3.43 -6.22 8.26
C ILE A 101 3.48 -7.53 9.06
N ARG A 102 3.92 -8.63 8.43
CA ARG A 102 4.04 -9.93 9.09
C ARG A 102 5.00 -9.88 10.28
N GLN A 103 6.15 -9.23 10.12
CA GLN A 103 7.21 -9.21 11.12
C GLN A 103 6.97 -8.23 12.27
N TYR A 104 6.42 -7.05 11.97
CA TYR A 104 6.40 -5.93 12.92
C TYR A 104 5.02 -5.50 13.37
N ILE A 105 3.99 -5.72 12.55
CA ILE A 105 2.63 -5.22 12.82
C ILE A 105 1.73 -6.31 13.39
N ARG A 106 1.68 -7.50 12.76
CA ARG A 106 0.86 -8.61 13.25
C ARG A 106 1.15 -9.00 14.71
N PRO A 107 2.40 -8.94 15.21
CA PRO A 107 2.69 -9.25 16.61
C PRO A 107 2.26 -8.17 17.61
N LEU A 108 1.80 -6.99 17.16
CA LEU A 108 1.38 -5.93 18.07
C LEU A 108 0.10 -6.31 18.81
N THR A 109 0.17 -6.25 20.14
CA THR A 109 -0.98 -6.34 21.04
C THR A 109 -1.34 -4.95 21.52
N TYR A 110 -2.63 -4.62 21.53
CA TYR A 110 -3.12 -3.33 21.99
C TYR A 110 -3.80 -3.49 23.36
N PRO A 111 -3.68 -2.49 24.25
CA PRO A 111 -2.92 -1.25 24.08
C PRO A 111 -1.40 -1.50 24.04
N CYS A 112 -0.68 -0.75 23.18
CA CYS A 112 0.77 -0.90 23.02
C CYS A 112 1.53 0.38 23.42
N SER A 113 2.84 0.28 23.65
CA SER A 113 3.63 1.49 23.91
C SER A 113 3.76 2.35 22.65
N LEU A 114 3.97 3.65 22.82
CA LEU A 114 4.17 4.57 21.69
C LEU A 114 5.36 4.15 20.79
N LEU A 115 6.40 3.57 21.40
CA LEU A 115 7.56 3.04 20.68
C LEU A 115 7.20 1.82 19.83
N GLN A 116 6.34 0.94 20.32
CA GLN A 116 5.81 -0.19 19.54
C GLN A 116 4.85 0.30 18.43
N TYR A 117 4.01 1.28 18.73
CA TYR A 117 3.07 1.87 17.77
C TYR A 117 3.78 2.49 16.56
N ARG A 118 4.97 3.07 16.76
CA ARG A 118 5.76 3.68 15.69
C ARG A 118 6.08 2.75 14.52
N LYS A 119 6.04 1.43 14.72
CA LYS A 119 6.22 0.44 13.65
C LYS A 119 5.23 0.61 12.51
N TRP A 120 4.01 1.08 12.78
CA TRP A 120 3.04 1.41 11.73
C TRP A 120 3.56 2.44 10.73
N TYR A 121 4.23 3.48 11.22
CA TYR A 121 4.82 4.49 10.35
C TYR A 121 5.93 3.93 9.45
N GLY A 122 6.59 2.84 9.88
CA GLY A 122 7.55 2.12 9.04
C GLY A 122 6.91 1.48 7.81
N VAL A 123 5.70 0.91 7.93
CA VAL A 123 4.94 0.37 6.78
C VAL A 123 4.68 1.47 5.76
N PHE A 124 4.19 2.62 6.22
CA PHE A 124 3.89 3.74 5.33
C PHE A 124 5.14 4.35 4.73
N ALA A 125 6.25 4.43 5.49
CA ALA A 125 7.53 4.89 4.96
C ALA A 125 8.01 4.01 3.81
N ILE A 126 7.91 2.67 3.93
CA ILE A 126 8.22 1.73 2.85
C ILE A 126 7.31 2.01 1.64
N ALA A 127 6.00 2.05 1.85
CA ALA A 127 5.04 2.25 0.76
C ALA A 127 5.24 3.59 0.03
N PHE A 128 5.42 4.70 0.77
CA PHE A 128 5.69 6.02 0.19
C PHE A 128 7.05 6.09 -0.50
N THR A 129 8.07 5.41 0.00
CA THR A 129 9.39 5.35 -0.65
C THR A 129 9.28 4.66 -2.00
N PHE A 130 8.66 3.48 -2.06
CA PHE A 130 8.47 2.76 -3.33
C PHE A 130 7.55 3.51 -4.30
N PHE A 131 6.55 4.21 -3.78
CA PHE A 131 5.73 5.10 -4.59
C PHE A 131 6.56 6.24 -5.21
N LEU A 132 7.36 6.93 -4.40
CA LEU A 132 8.25 7.98 -4.89
C LEU A 132 9.25 7.43 -5.91
N LEU A 133 9.82 6.26 -5.67
CA LEU A 133 10.71 5.58 -6.62
C LEU A 133 9.98 5.27 -7.93
N THR A 134 8.76 4.74 -7.87
CA THR A 134 7.96 4.42 -9.06
C THR A 134 7.62 5.69 -9.84
N LEU A 135 7.19 6.76 -9.18
CA LEU A 135 6.91 8.04 -9.83
C LEU A 135 8.17 8.63 -10.44
N SER A 136 9.27 8.67 -9.68
CA SER A 136 10.54 9.21 -10.14
C SER A 136 11.03 8.44 -11.36
N TRP A 137 10.95 7.12 -11.31
CA TRP A 137 11.29 6.25 -12.44
C TRP A 137 10.34 6.43 -13.62
N THR A 138 9.05 6.69 -13.38
CA THR A 138 8.07 6.90 -14.45
C THR A 138 8.23 8.24 -15.16
N TYR A 139 8.60 9.30 -14.44
CA TYR A 139 8.74 10.65 -15.00
C TYR A 139 10.17 10.99 -15.45
N PHE A 140 11.18 10.47 -14.77
CA PHE A 140 12.60 10.80 -15.02
C PHE A 140 13.42 9.61 -15.54
N GLY A 141 12.94 8.37 -15.39
CA GLY A 141 13.56 7.18 -16.00
C GLY A 141 13.22 7.12 -17.49
N ARG A 142 13.93 7.92 -18.29
CA ARG A 142 13.96 7.84 -19.75
C ARG A 142 15.17 7.05 -20.20
#